data_AF-A0A4V1E874-F1
#
_entry.id   AF-A0A4V1E874-F1
#
_cell.length_a   1.000
_cell.length_b   1.000
_cell.length_c   1.000
_cell.angle_alpha   90.00
_cell.angle_beta   90.00
_cell.angle_gamma   90.00
#
_symmetry.space_group_name_H-M   'P 1'
#
loop_
_entity.id
_entity.type
_entity.pdbx_description
1 polymer ?
#
loop_
_entity_poly.entity_id
_entity_poly.type
_entity_poly.pdbx_seq_one_letter_code
_entity_poly.pdbx_strand_id
1 'polypeptide(L)'
;MNIEKLKLSLKNRTFFPVVIHALRNRWPLWWIRSKAIREVQLEDRAYRILKKKYGSLISNSFDKAYLSEKVPKQIWICWFQGMENAPDLVKSCYKSVKREFPDYKITVLTAQTIQQHVTIPEEILYKWNKGIINNANFSDVLRVEILSKYGGIWLDATVYCTGNTIKELIEKNPFFMYKSLSSIEENISASSWMIASTANHPLILSAKKLLVEYWCRENIAIHYFVFHLLFTIVAENYSDVWQSVPTYTNAAPHIMIDELNNVFSKERYQQLCQISDFHKLNYKKNYNDKSESLYSYLLNQ
;
A
#
# COMPACT_ATOMS: atom_id res chain seq x y z
N MET A 1 -42.75 15.93 -19.33
CA MET A 1 -42.19 15.56 -20.65
C MET A 1 -43.02 16.24 -21.72
N ASN A 2 -42.44 17.11 -22.54
CA ASN A 2 -43.20 17.89 -23.52
C ASN A 2 -43.65 16.98 -24.69
N ILE A 3 -44.97 16.80 -24.83
CA ILE A 3 -45.60 15.86 -25.78
C ILE A 3 -45.27 16.23 -27.24
N GLU A 4 -45.16 17.53 -27.56
CA GLU A 4 -44.82 17.98 -28.91
C GLU A 4 -43.38 17.63 -29.28
N LYS A 5 -42.43 17.80 -28.34
CA LYS A 5 -41.03 17.39 -28.54
C LYS A 5 -40.91 15.88 -28.78
N LEU A 6 -41.72 15.08 -28.10
CA LEU A 6 -41.74 13.62 -28.28
C LEU A 6 -42.21 13.26 -29.69
N LYS A 7 -43.35 13.81 -30.14
CA LYS A 7 -43.91 13.62 -31.48
C LYS A 7 -42.93 14.06 -32.58
N LEU A 8 -42.26 15.19 -32.39
CA LEU A 8 -41.24 15.70 -33.33
C LEU A 8 -40.04 14.74 -33.42
N SER A 9 -39.56 14.22 -32.29
CA SER A 9 -38.42 13.28 -32.29
C SER A 9 -38.76 11.91 -32.89
N LEU A 10 -40.01 11.44 -32.74
CA LEU A 10 -40.50 10.23 -33.39
C LEU A 10 -40.60 10.45 -34.91
N LYS A 11 -41.18 11.59 -35.34
CA LYS A 11 -41.26 11.97 -36.76
C LYS A 11 -39.88 12.07 -37.42
N ASN A 12 -38.91 12.64 -36.71
CA ASN A 12 -37.54 12.83 -37.20
C ASN A 12 -36.64 11.59 -37.00
N ARG A 13 -37.18 10.46 -36.50
CA ARG A 13 -36.44 9.23 -36.16
C ARG A 13 -35.27 9.42 -35.17
N THR A 14 -35.27 10.51 -34.41
CA THR A 14 -34.22 10.83 -33.43
C THR A 14 -34.52 10.30 -32.03
N PHE A 15 -35.76 9.88 -31.76
CA PHE A 15 -36.18 9.37 -30.44
C PHE A 15 -35.33 8.18 -29.98
N PHE A 16 -35.25 7.10 -30.78
CA PHE A 16 -34.50 5.91 -30.42
C PHE A 16 -32.99 6.16 -30.28
N PRO A 17 -32.31 6.88 -31.19
CA PRO A 17 -30.91 7.29 -31.00
C PRO A 17 -30.66 8.05 -29.70
N VAL A 18 -31.55 9.00 -29.34
CA VAL A 18 -31.43 9.77 -28.09
C VAL A 18 -31.63 8.88 -26.86
N VAL A 19 -32.61 7.97 -26.90
CA VAL A 19 -32.85 7.01 -25.81
C VAL A 19 -31.67 6.02 -25.69
N ILE A 20 -31.15 5.49 -26.79
CA ILE A 20 -29.98 4.60 -26.79
C ILE A 20 -28.75 5.36 -26.26
N HIS A 21 -28.53 6.60 -26.70
CA HIS A 21 -27.44 7.44 -26.21
C HIS A 21 -27.59 7.73 -24.71
N ALA A 22 -28.78 8.08 -24.24
CA ALA A 22 -29.06 8.32 -22.83
C ALA A 22 -28.90 7.05 -21.98
N LEU A 23 -29.35 5.89 -22.48
CA LEU A 23 -29.17 4.60 -21.80
C LEU A 23 -27.70 4.18 -21.76
N ARG A 24 -26.95 4.39 -22.84
CA ARG A 24 -25.48 4.17 -22.88
C ARG A 24 -24.74 5.07 -21.89
N ASN A 25 -25.17 6.32 -21.73
CA ASN A 25 -24.57 7.24 -20.76
C ASN A 25 -24.98 6.94 -19.32
N ARG A 26 -26.22 6.46 -19.10
CA ARG A 26 -26.76 6.20 -17.76
C ARG A 26 -26.27 4.87 -17.21
N TRP A 27 -26.32 3.80 -18.02
CA TRP A 27 -25.87 2.44 -17.68
C TRP A 27 -24.77 1.99 -18.67
N PRO A 28 -23.56 2.54 -18.50
CA PRO A 28 -22.42 2.22 -19.34
C PRO A 28 -21.97 0.76 -19.19
N LEU A 29 -22.67 -0.19 -19.82
CA LEU A 29 -22.24 -1.58 -20.00
C LEU A 29 -21.21 -1.64 -21.13
N TRP A 30 -20.05 -1.02 -20.90
CA TRP A 30 -18.94 -1.08 -21.84
C TRP A 30 -18.19 -2.39 -21.69
N TRP A 31 -17.93 -3.07 -22.81
CA TRP A 31 -16.95 -4.13 -22.83
C TRP A 31 -15.55 -3.53 -22.86
N ILE A 32 -14.95 -3.31 -21.69
CA ILE A 32 -13.60 -2.76 -21.56
C ILE A 32 -12.58 -3.86 -21.84
N ARG A 33 -11.94 -3.83 -23.02
CA ARG A 33 -10.89 -4.81 -23.38
C ARG A 33 -9.56 -4.55 -22.67
N SER A 34 -9.21 -3.28 -22.43
CA SER A 34 -7.96 -2.92 -21.75
C SER A 34 -8.01 -3.34 -20.29
N LYS A 35 -7.03 -4.15 -19.87
CA LYS A 35 -6.89 -4.58 -18.47
C LYS A 35 -6.68 -3.38 -17.54
N ALA A 36 -5.82 -2.44 -17.92
CA ALA A 36 -5.51 -1.25 -17.10
C ALA A 36 -6.76 -0.39 -16.83
N ILE A 37 -7.57 -0.12 -17.86
CA ILE A 37 -8.81 0.66 -17.69
C ILE A 37 -9.81 -0.08 -16.79
N ARG A 38 -9.87 -1.41 -16.90
CA ARG A 38 -10.73 -2.23 -16.04
C ARG A 38 -10.28 -2.18 -14.58
N GLU A 39 -8.97 -2.22 -14.33
CA GLU A 39 -8.42 -2.12 -12.98
C GLU A 39 -8.75 -0.77 -12.34
N VAL A 40 -8.55 0.34 -13.06
CA VAL A 40 -8.93 1.69 -12.59
C VAL A 40 -10.43 1.78 -12.29
N GLN A 41 -11.30 1.20 -13.14
CA GLN A 41 -12.73 1.19 -12.89
C GLN A 41 -13.12 0.38 -11.65
N LEU A 42 -12.50 -0.79 -11.44
CA LEU A 42 -12.75 -1.63 -10.27
C LEU A 42 -12.27 -0.95 -8.99
N GLU A 43 -11.12 -0.29 -9.05
CA GLU A 43 -10.58 0.51 -7.95
C GLU A 43 -11.52 1.65 -7.55
N ASP A 44 -11.95 2.48 -8.50
CA ASP A 44 -12.89 3.58 -8.25
C ASP A 44 -14.22 3.08 -7.67
N ARG A 45 -14.77 1.99 -8.23
CA ARG A 45 -15.99 1.39 -7.68
C ARG A 45 -15.80 0.93 -6.24
N ALA A 46 -14.69 0.25 -5.95
CA ALA A 46 -14.38 -0.21 -4.61
C ALA A 46 -14.21 0.97 -3.65
N TYR A 47 -13.47 2.00 -4.04
CA TYR A 47 -13.28 3.23 -3.26
C TYR A 47 -14.62 3.90 -2.93
N ARG A 48 -15.53 4.10 -3.89
CA ARG A 48 -16.85 4.72 -3.63
C ARG A 48 -17.68 3.91 -2.63
N ILE A 49 -17.65 2.57 -2.74
CA ILE A 49 -18.35 1.68 -1.81
C ILE A 49 -17.75 1.79 -0.41
N LEU A 50 -16.42 1.72 -0.30
CA LEU A 50 -15.70 1.83 0.97
C LEU A 50 -15.94 3.18 1.64
N LYS A 51 -15.82 4.28 0.89
CA LYS A 51 -16.06 5.64 1.39
C LYS A 51 -17.48 5.82 1.89
N LYS A 52 -18.47 5.34 1.15
CA LYS A 52 -19.88 5.38 1.57
C LYS A 52 -20.14 4.58 2.85
N LYS A 53 -19.52 3.40 2.99
CA LYS A 53 -19.80 2.47 4.10
C LYS A 53 -19.01 2.80 5.37
N TYR A 54 -17.76 3.24 5.23
CA TYR A 54 -16.80 3.37 6.34
C TYR A 54 -16.32 4.80 6.58
N GLY A 55 -16.48 5.72 5.62
CA GLY A 55 -15.94 7.07 5.73
C GLY A 55 -16.45 7.86 6.93
N SER A 56 -17.71 7.65 7.33
CA SER A 56 -18.32 8.31 8.51
C SER A 56 -17.73 7.87 9.85
N LEU A 57 -16.90 6.83 9.88
CA LEU A 57 -16.24 6.37 11.10
C LEU A 57 -15.01 7.21 11.46
N ILE A 58 -14.51 8.04 10.53
CA ILE A 58 -13.39 8.94 10.80
C ILE A 58 -13.88 10.07 11.71
N SER A 59 -13.17 10.29 12.82
CA SER A 59 -13.39 11.45 13.69
C SER A 59 -12.44 12.57 13.29
N ASN A 60 -12.92 13.81 13.21
CA ASN A 60 -12.07 14.97 12.91
C ASN A 60 -11.36 15.52 14.17
N SER A 61 -11.60 14.94 15.35
CA SER A 61 -10.90 15.31 16.58
C SER A 61 -9.77 14.33 16.87
N PHE A 62 -8.56 14.86 17.01
CA PHE A 62 -7.38 14.10 17.43
C PHE A 62 -6.45 14.99 18.24
N ASP A 63 -5.76 14.38 19.19
CA ASP A 63 -4.72 15.03 19.97
C ASP A 63 -3.52 15.33 19.05
N LYS A 64 -2.94 16.53 19.20
CA LYS A 64 -1.76 16.98 18.45
C LYS A 64 -0.44 16.63 19.15
N ALA A 65 -0.46 15.92 20.28
CA ALA A 65 0.73 15.46 21.00
C ALA A 65 1.77 14.77 20.09
N TYR A 66 1.31 14.02 19.09
CA TYR A 66 2.16 13.32 18.11
C TYR A 66 3.12 14.24 17.34
N LEU A 67 2.83 15.54 17.20
CA LEU A 67 3.69 16.50 16.50
C LEU A 67 5.02 16.75 17.23
N SER A 68 5.05 16.48 18.53
CA SER A 68 6.26 16.63 19.35
C SER A 68 7.09 15.35 19.44
N GLU A 69 6.54 14.23 18.98
CA GLU A 69 7.21 12.93 19.00
C GLU A 69 8.10 12.74 17.78
N LYS A 70 9.15 11.93 17.97
CA LYS A 70 10.02 11.46 16.88
C LYS A 70 9.70 10.02 16.56
N VAL A 71 9.82 9.65 15.29
CA VAL A 71 9.69 8.25 14.87
C VAL A 71 10.75 7.42 15.61
N PRO A 72 10.36 6.38 16.38
CA PRO A 72 11.32 5.51 17.06
C PRO A 72 12.26 4.80 16.09
N LYS A 73 13.52 4.58 16.51
CA LYS A 73 14.52 3.79 15.78
C LYS A 73 14.24 2.28 15.82
N GLN A 74 13.06 1.91 15.34
CA GLN A 74 12.53 0.55 15.32
C GLN A 74 12.03 0.25 13.90
N ILE A 75 12.51 -0.83 13.31
CA ILE A 75 12.01 -1.36 12.03
C ILE A 75 11.24 -2.66 12.32
N TRP A 76 10.05 -2.76 11.76
CA TRP A 76 9.18 -3.92 11.83
C TRP A 76 9.11 -4.57 10.45
N ILE A 77 9.50 -5.83 10.38
CA ILE A 77 9.40 -6.66 9.17
C ILE A 77 8.50 -7.84 9.50
N CYS A 78 7.64 -8.25 8.58
CA CYS A 78 6.78 -9.42 8.78
C CYS A 78 7.12 -10.54 7.81
N TRP A 79 7.35 -11.73 8.35
CA TRP A 79 7.37 -12.98 7.58
C TRP A 79 6.81 -14.10 8.45
N PHE A 80 5.57 -14.53 8.17
CA PHE A 80 4.81 -15.40 9.09
C PHE A 80 5.50 -16.74 9.39
N GLN A 81 6.26 -17.26 8.43
CA GLN A 81 6.99 -18.53 8.54
C GLN A 81 8.34 -18.40 9.26
N GLY A 82 8.76 -17.20 9.66
CA GLY A 82 10.10 -16.95 10.19
C GLY A 82 11.15 -16.67 9.10
N MET A 83 12.08 -15.76 9.40
CA MET A 83 13.07 -15.27 8.41
C MET A 83 14.03 -16.38 7.95
N GLU A 84 14.28 -17.37 8.82
CA GLU A 84 15.05 -18.57 8.51
C GLU A 84 14.43 -19.41 7.39
N ASN A 85 13.10 -19.41 7.28
CA ASN A 85 12.33 -20.11 6.25
C ASN A 85 11.97 -19.23 5.05
N ALA A 86 12.42 -17.96 5.03
CA ALA A 86 12.14 -17.06 3.94
C ALA A 86 12.95 -17.42 2.67
N PRO A 87 12.45 -17.10 1.46
CA PRO A 87 13.21 -17.20 0.22
C PRO A 87 14.51 -16.41 0.27
N ASP A 88 15.51 -16.83 -0.51
CA ASP A 88 16.85 -16.21 -0.47
C ASP A 88 16.83 -14.72 -0.80
N LEU A 89 15.97 -14.30 -1.73
CA LEU A 89 15.78 -12.87 -2.01
C LEU A 89 15.29 -12.10 -0.78
N VAL A 90 14.34 -12.65 -0.02
CA VAL A 90 13.80 -12.03 1.19
C VAL A 90 14.87 -11.97 2.29
N LYS A 91 15.68 -13.03 2.42
CA LYS A 91 16.84 -13.03 3.34
C LYS A 91 17.88 -11.97 2.95
N SER A 92 18.16 -11.81 1.66
CA SER A 92 19.03 -10.75 1.14
C SER A 92 18.49 -9.35 1.44
N CYS A 93 17.19 -9.10 1.21
CA CYS A 93 16.51 -7.87 1.63
C CYS A 93 16.67 -7.60 3.13
N TYR A 94 16.46 -8.60 3.98
CA TYR A 94 16.64 -8.46 5.42
C TYR A 94 18.08 -8.13 5.83
N LYS A 95 19.07 -8.79 5.21
CA LYS A 95 20.50 -8.50 5.44
C LYS A 95 20.85 -7.06 5.05
N SER A 96 20.33 -6.58 3.92
CA SER A 96 20.60 -5.22 3.46
C SER A 96 20.00 -4.17 4.41
N VAL A 97 18.80 -4.39 4.95
CA VAL A 97 18.23 -3.54 5.99
C VAL A 97 19.14 -3.47 7.23
N LYS A 98 19.65 -4.62 7.70
CA LYS A 98 20.58 -4.64 8.85
C LYS A 98 21.87 -3.86 8.60
N ARG A 99 22.40 -3.93 7.38
CA ARG A 99 23.62 -3.23 6.98
C ARG A 99 23.41 -1.72 6.95
N GLU A 100 22.31 -1.25 6.35
CA GLU A 100 22.04 0.18 6.17
C GLU A 100 21.49 0.87 7.45
N PHE A 101 20.92 0.10 8.39
CA PHE A 101 20.33 0.59 9.63
C PHE A 101 20.90 -0.10 10.89
N PRO A 102 22.21 -0.03 11.14
CA PRO A 102 22.86 -0.73 12.25
C PRO A 102 22.45 -0.19 13.64
N ASP A 103 21.99 1.06 13.71
CA ASP A 103 21.54 1.71 14.94
C ASP A 103 20.03 1.56 15.20
N TYR A 104 19.31 0.85 14.33
CA TYR A 104 17.89 0.55 14.51
C TYR A 104 17.70 -0.82 15.11
N LYS A 105 16.73 -0.95 16.01
CA LYS A 105 16.23 -2.27 16.41
C LYS A 105 15.38 -2.82 15.27
N ILE A 106 15.75 -3.97 14.71
CA ILE A 106 14.99 -4.64 13.65
C ILE A 106 14.29 -5.87 14.24
N THR A 107 12.96 -5.88 14.22
CA THR A 107 12.13 -6.97 14.75
C THR A 107 11.40 -7.67 13.60
N VAL A 108 11.57 -8.99 13.50
CA VAL A 108 10.80 -9.83 12.57
C VAL A 108 9.58 -10.40 13.28
N LEU A 109 8.40 -10.07 12.77
CA LEU A 109 7.12 -10.58 13.22
C LEU A 109 6.81 -11.89 12.48
N THR A 110 6.45 -12.91 13.26
CA THR A 110 6.11 -14.26 12.79
C THR A 110 4.73 -14.64 13.29
N ALA A 111 4.11 -15.70 12.75
CA ALA A 111 2.81 -16.16 13.23
C ALA A 111 2.81 -16.44 14.75
N GLN A 112 3.94 -16.87 15.29
CA GLN A 112 4.14 -17.25 16.69
C GLN A 112 4.38 -16.05 17.61
N THR A 113 4.92 -14.94 17.09
CA THR A 113 5.35 -13.79 17.91
C THR A 113 4.37 -12.62 17.88
N ILE A 114 3.47 -12.54 16.89
CA ILE A 114 2.57 -11.39 16.71
C ILE A 114 1.77 -11.05 17.97
N GLN A 115 1.17 -12.05 18.63
CA GLN A 115 0.34 -11.84 19.82
C GLN A 115 1.13 -11.38 21.06
N GLN A 116 2.47 -11.49 21.04
CA GLN A 116 3.33 -10.95 22.10
C GLN A 116 3.50 -9.43 21.96
N HIS A 117 3.24 -8.89 20.76
CA HIS A 117 3.41 -7.47 20.47
C HIS A 117 2.08 -6.72 20.45
N VAL A 118 1.07 -7.25 19.77
CA VAL A 118 -0.23 -6.58 19.57
C VAL A 118 -1.40 -7.53 19.78
N THR A 119 -2.50 -6.98 20.26
CA THR A 119 -3.76 -7.70 20.39
C THR A 119 -4.58 -7.47 19.13
N ILE A 120 -4.78 -8.52 18.35
CA ILE A 120 -5.64 -8.50 17.16
C ILE A 120 -7.04 -8.96 17.58
N PRO A 121 -8.13 -8.33 17.11
CA PRO A 121 -9.49 -8.79 17.39
C PRO A 121 -9.70 -10.27 17.04
N GLU A 122 -10.38 -11.00 17.92
CA GLU A 122 -10.61 -12.45 17.78
C GLU A 122 -11.25 -12.82 16.44
N GLU A 123 -12.20 -12.02 15.96
CA GLU A 123 -12.87 -12.21 14.67
C GLU A 123 -11.87 -12.19 13.49
N ILE A 124 -10.89 -11.28 13.52
CA ILE A 124 -9.87 -11.17 12.46
C ILE A 124 -8.90 -12.35 12.53
N LEU A 125 -8.48 -12.74 13.74
CA LEU A 125 -7.64 -13.93 13.94
C LEU A 125 -8.34 -15.20 13.46
N TYR A 126 -9.62 -15.36 13.80
CA TYR A 126 -10.45 -16.46 13.32
C TYR A 126 -10.48 -16.50 11.79
N LYS A 127 -10.77 -15.37 11.14
CA LYS A 127 -10.80 -15.29 9.67
C LYS A 127 -9.45 -15.56 9.02
N TRP A 128 -8.35 -15.10 9.62
CA TRP A 128 -7.01 -15.39 9.13
C TRP A 128 -6.67 -16.89 9.24
N ASN A 129 -6.95 -17.49 10.40
CA ASN A 129 -6.73 -18.94 10.63
C ASN A 129 -7.58 -19.82 9.70
N LYS A 130 -8.76 -19.34 9.28
CA LYS A 130 -9.62 -20.01 8.28
C LYS A 130 -9.24 -19.71 6.83
N GLY A 131 -8.24 -18.87 6.58
CA GLY A 131 -7.82 -18.47 5.22
C GLY A 131 -8.79 -17.50 4.52
N ILE A 132 -9.78 -16.98 5.23
CA ILE A 132 -10.72 -15.95 4.73
C ILE A 132 -9.96 -14.64 4.52
N ILE A 133 -9.11 -14.29 5.47
CA ILE A 133 -8.11 -13.22 5.33
C ILE A 133 -6.81 -13.91 4.92
N ASN A 134 -6.28 -13.57 3.75
CA ASN A 134 -4.96 -14.07 3.33
C ASN A 134 -3.82 -13.33 4.05
N ASN A 135 -2.62 -13.89 3.98
CA ASN A 135 -1.43 -13.33 4.64
C ASN A 135 -1.12 -11.87 4.24
N ALA A 136 -1.34 -11.48 2.98
CA ALA A 136 -1.09 -10.10 2.54
C ALA A 136 -2.04 -9.13 3.24
N ASN A 137 -3.34 -9.43 3.22
CA ASN A 137 -4.36 -8.62 3.89
C ASN A 137 -4.19 -8.61 5.42
N PHE A 138 -3.80 -9.74 6.02
CA PHE A 138 -3.52 -9.80 7.45
C PHE A 138 -2.27 -8.98 7.81
N SER A 139 -1.26 -8.95 6.95
CA SER A 139 -0.08 -8.09 7.15
C SER A 139 -0.45 -6.60 7.14
N ASP A 140 -1.48 -6.19 6.39
CA ASP A 140 -2.00 -4.82 6.44
C ASP A 140 -2.61 -4.48 7.80
N VAL A 141 -3.34 -5.42 8.42
CA VAL A 141 -3.87 -5.26 9.78
C VAL A 141 -2.74 -5.16 10.78
N LEU A 142 -1.78 -6.09 10.71
CA LEU A 142 -0.63 -6.11 11.61
C LEU A 142 0.19 -4.81 11.53
N ARG A 143 0.36 -4.26 10.32
CA ARG A 143 1.09 -3.01 10.08
C ARG A 143 0.51 -1.85 10.88
N VAL A 144 -0.79 -1.61 10.77
CA VAL A 144 -1.44 -0.50 11.47
C VAL A 144 -1.55 -0.75 12.97
N GLU A 145 -1.72 -2.00 13.40
CA GLU A 145 -1.73 -2.37 14.82
C GLU A 145 -0.38 -2.04 15.49
N ILE A 146 0.72 -2.48 14.88
CA ILE A 146 2.08 -2.25 15.37
C ILE A 146 2.42 -0.76 15.38
N LEU A 147 2.21 -0.07 14.25
CA LEU A 147 2.53 1.35 14.14
C LEU A 147 1.66 2.21 15.06
N SER A 148 0.39 1.84 15.27
CA SER A 148 -0.47 2.58 16.20
C SER A 148 0.05 2.55 17.64
N LYS A 149 0.60 1.40 18.06
CA LYS A 149 1.02 1.16 19.44
C LYS A 149 2.46 1.61 19.71
N TYR A 150 3.37 1.34 18.77
CA TYR A 150 4.80 1.51 18.98
C TYR A 150 5.42 2.58 18.09
N GLY A 151 4.74 3.00 17.02
CA GLY A 151 5.37 3.73 15.93
C GLY A 151 6.53 2.95 15.31
N GLY A 152 7.49 3.69 14.76
CA GLY A 152 8.66 3.18 14.07
C GLY A 152 8.41 3.11 12.56
N ILE A 153 9.14 2.21 11.90
CA ILE A 153 9.08 1.99 10.46
C ILE A 153 8.54 0.58 10.21
N TRP A 154 7.40 0.46 9.56
CA TRP A 154 7.05 -0.78 8.88
C TRP A 154 7.82 -0.86 7.58
N LEU A 155 8.42 -2.02 7.30
CA LEU A 155 9.08 -2.31 6.03
C LEU A 155 8.70 -3.71 5.55
N ASP A 156 8.14 -3.82 4.35
CA ASP A 156 7.85 -5.11 3.74
C ASP A 156 9.15 -5.93 3.58
N ALA A 157 9.08 -7.24 3.84
CA ALA A 157 10.25 -8.12 3.86
C ALA A 157 11.01 -8.22 2.52
N THR A 158 10.38 -7.79 1.42
CA THR A 158 10.96 -7.77 0.06
C THR A 158 11.61 -6.44 -0.32
N VAL A 159 11.78 -5.51 0.63
CA VAL A 159 12.46 -4.24 0.36
C VAL A 159 13.97 -4.42 0.55
N TYR A 160 14.73 -4.27 -0.52
CA TYR A 160 16.19 -4.27 -0.49
C TYR A 160 16.70 -2.83 -0.28
N CYS A 161 17.58 -2.62 0.71
CA CYS A 161 18.11 -1.29 1.04
C CYS A 161 19.54 -1.12 0.51
N THR A 162 19.78 -0.05 -0.23
CA THR A 162 21.11 0.32 -0.77
C THR A 162 21.65 1.61 -0.18
N GLY A 163 20.87 2.27 0.66
CA GLY A 163 21.23 3.50 1.32
C GLY A 163 20.22 3.87 2.40
N ASN A 164 20.45 5.01 3.03
CA ASN A 164 19.64 5.52 4.12
C ASN A 164 19.52 7.06 4.05
N THR A 165 19.57 7.63 2.85
CA THR A 165 19.57 9.09 2.62
C THR A 165 18.31 9.74 3.19
N ILE A 166 17.16 9.07 3.17
CA ILE A 166 15.91 9.59 3.76
C ILE A 166 15.76 9.32 5.27
N LYS A 167 16.75 8.74 5.94
CA LYS A 167 16.70 8.42 7.38
C LYS A 167 16.43 9.65 8.23
N GLU A 168 17.20 10.72 8.03
CA GLU A 168 17.02 11.96 8.80
C GLU A 168 15.64 12.59 8.57
N LEU A 169 15.13 12.51 7.33
CA LEU A 169 13.81 12.99 7.00
C LEU A 169 12.75 12.22 7.80
N ILE A 170 12.85 10.89 7.83
CA ILE A 170 11.92 10.04 8.58
C ILE A 170 11.99 10.35 10.08
N GLU A 171 13.19 10.53 10.64
CA GLU A 171 13.36 10.82 12.08
C GLU A 171 12.83 12.20 12.49
N LYS A 172 12.84 13.18 11.56
CA LYS A 172 12.40 14.57 11.80
C LYS A 172 10.90 14.79 11.55
N ASN A 173 10.22 13.87 10.86
CA ASN A 173 8.80 13.99 10.55
C ASN A 173 7.99 12.96 11.35
N PRO A 174 6.82 13.31 11.89
CA PRO A 174 6.03 12.37 12.68
C PRO A 174 5.41 11.25 11.82
N PHE A 175 5.43 11.40 10.49
CA PHE A 175 4.86 10.44 9.55
C PHE A 175 5.54 10.51 8.18
N PHE A 176 5.66 9.36 7.52
CA PHE A 176 6.15 9.26 6.15
C PHE A 176 5.54 8.06 5.42
N MET A 177 5.15 8.28 4.16
CA MET A 177 4.81 7.25 3.17
C MET A 177 5.22 7.72 1.78
N TYR A 178 5.61 6.79 0.91
CA TYR A 178 5.79 7.08 -0.51
C TYR A 178 4.43 7.37 -1.17
N LYS A 179 4.30 8.52 -1.81
CA LYS A 179 3.08 9.00 -2.46
C LYS A 179 2.95 8.45 -3.88
N SER A 180 1.72 8.13 -4.29
CA SER A 180 1.41 7.90 -5.70
C SER A 180 1.26 9.26 -6.38
N LEU A 181 2.05 9.49 -7.43
CA LEU A 181 2.02 10.75 -8.20
C LEU A 181 1.39 10.54 -9.60
N SER A 182 0.53 9.54 -9.76
CA SER A 182 -0.10 9.24 -11.05
C SER A 182 -0.83 10.46 -11.62
N SER A 183 -0.71 10.67 -12.93
CA SER A 183 -1.40 11.74 -13.67
C SER A 183 -2.86 11.43 -13.96
N ILE A 184 -3.28 10.19 -13.71
CA ILE A 184 -4.67 9.74 -13.79
C ILE A 184 -5.25 9.83 -12.38
N GLU A 185 -6.51 10.23 -12.23
CA GLU A 185 -7.25 10.21 -10.96
C GLU A 185 -7.39 8.77 -10.44
N GLU A 186 -6.32 8.24 -9.85
CA GLU A 186 -6.28 6.99 -9.11
C GLU A 186 -6.71 7.26 -7.66
N ASN A 187 -7.42 6.30 -7.07
CA ASN A 187 -7.90 6.37 -5.70
C ASN A 187 -6.88 5.78 -4.70
N ILE A 188 -5.62 5.63 -5.10
CA ILE A 188 -4.51 5.20 -4.27
C ILE A 188 -3.55 6.37 -4.09
N SER A 189 -3.51 6.96 -2.89
CA SER A 189 -2.68 8.13 -2.58
C SER A 189 -1.23 7.81 -2.27
N ALA A 190 -0.93 6.58 -1.84
CA ALA A 190 0.38 6.20 -1.32
C ALA A 190 0.61 4.69 -1.35
N SER A 191 1.86 4.25 -1.19
CA SER A 191 2.22 2.84 -1.04
C SER A 191 2.42 2.45 0.41
N SER A 192 1.96 1.24 0.76
CA SER A 192 1.97 0.72 2.13
C SER A 192 3.17 -0.15 2.49
N TRP A 193 4.05 -0.45 1.54
CA TRP A 193 5.21 -1.32 1.75
C TRP A 193 6.27 -0.71 2.65
N MET A 194 6.24 0.61 2.86
CA MET A 194 7.00 1.32 3.88
C MET A 194 6.16 2.44 4.48
N ILE A 195 6.01 2.43 5.80
CA ILE A 195 5.32 3.47 6.54
C ILE A 195 6.14 3.80 7.79
N ALA A 196 6.52 5.05 7.94
CA ALA A 196 7.10 5.53 9.18
C ALA A 196 6.08 6.38 9.94
N SER A 197 5.98 6.18 11.24
CA SER A 197 5.00 6.88 12.07
C SER A 197 5.47 6.97 13.52
N THR A 198 5.13 8.06 14.19
CA THR A 198 5.06 8.08 15.65
C THR A 198 3.93 7.17 16.13
N ALA A 199 3.96 6.77 17.41
CA ALA A 199 2.82 6.09 18.00
C ALA A 199 1.62 7.05 18.01
N ASN A 200 0.41 6.51 17.96
CA ASN A 200 -0.84 7.29 18.01
C ASN A 200 -1.01 8.36 16.91
N HIS A 201 -0.26 8.29 15.79
CA HIS A 201 -0.44 9.23 14.69
C HIS A 201 -1.87 9.14 14.10
N PRO A 202 -2.57 10.26 13.85
CA PRO A 202 -3.99 10.27 13.46
C PRO A 202 -4.29 9.49 12.16
N LEU A 203 -3.38 9.56 11.18
CA LEU A 203 -3.50 8.79 9.94
C LEU A 203 -3.49 7.27 10.20
N ILE A 204 -2.61 6.79 11.08
CA ILE A 204 -2.51 5.36 11.43
C ILE A 204 -3.70 4.92 12.27
N LEU A 205 -4.10 5.70 13.28
CA LEU A 205 -5.24 5.37 14.13
C LEU A 205 -6.54 5.28 13.32
N SER A 206 -6.74 6.22 12.40
CA SER A 206 -7.91 6.21 11.53
C SER A 206 -7.87 5.06 10.53
N ALA A 207 -6.71 4.80 9.91
CA ALA A 207 -6.54 3.65 9.01
C ALA A 207 -6.77 2.32 9.73
N LYS A 208 -6.25 2.16 10.95
CA LYS A 208 -6.51 1.02 11.83
C LYS A 208 -8.00 0.86 12.08
N LYS A 209 -8.69 1.92 12.50
CA LYS A 209 -10.14 1.88 12.77
C LYS A 209 -10.92 1.40 11.56
N LEU A 210 -10.66 1.94 10.38
CA LEU A 210 -11.36 1.55 9.16
C LEU A 210 -11.05 0.11 8.75
N LEU A 211 -9.78 -0.28 8.78
CA LEU A 211 -9.34 -1.60 8.34
C LEU A 211 -9.83 -2.71 9.27
N VAL A 212 -9.79 -2.48 10.58
CA VAL A 212 -10.33 -3.41 11.58
C VAL A 212 -11.84 -3.56 11.41
N GLU A 213 -12.58 -2.45 11.28
CA GLU A 213 -14.03 -2.50 11.07
C GLU A 213 -14.39 -3.27 9.79
N TYR A 214 -13.65 -3.01 8.71
CA TYR A 214 -13.79 -3.72 7.45
C TYR A 214 -13.63 -5.23 7.65
N TRP A 215 -12.53 -5.68 8.26
CA TRP A 215 -12.27 -7.11 8.41
C TRP A 215 -13.12 -7.80 9.47
N CYS A 216 -13.65 -7.09 10.45
CA CYS A 216 -14.66 -7.62 11.37
C CYS A 216 -15.97 -7.92 10.62
N ARG A 217 -16.39 -7.05 9.70
CA ARG A 217 -17.68 -7.19 9.00
C ARG A 217 -17.64 -8.02 7.72
N GLU A 218 -16.57 -7.90 6.95
CA GLU A 218 -16.49 -8.47 5.61
C GLU A 218 -15.74 -9.80 5.62
N ASN A 219 -16.12 -10.68 4.69
CA ASN A 219 -15.44 -11.98 4.50
C ASN A 219 -14.70 -12.07 3.16
N ILE A 220 -14.76 -11.02 2.34
CA ILE A 220 -14.15 -10.99 1.02
C ILE A 220 -13.51 -9.61 0.82
N ALA A 221 -12.26 -9.60 0.37
CA ALA A 221 -11.61 -8.38 -0.09
C ALA A 221 -12.33 -7.83 -1.32
N ILE A 222 -12.92 -6.65 -1.21
CA ILE A 222 -13.61 -5.97 -2.31
C ILE A 222 -12.65 -5.59 -3.44
N HIS A 223 -11.38 -5.40 -3.09
CA HIS A 223 -10.29 -5.09 -4.01
C HIS A 223 -8.97 -5.64 -3.45
N TYR A 224 -7.95 -5.86 -4.30
CA TYR A 224 -6.63 -6.27 -3.82
C TYR A 224 -5.98 -5.22 -2.91
N PHE A 225 -6.24 -3.93 -3.16
CA PHE A 225 -5.67 -2.81 -2.42
C PHE A 225 -6.61 -2.23 -1.34
N VAL A 226 -7.36 -3.06 -0.60
CA VAL A 226 -8.32 -2.57 0.43
C VAL A 226 -7.68 -1.55 1.37
N PHE A 227 -6.50 -1.86 1.92
CA PHE A 227 -5.79 -0.93 2.81
C PHE A 227 -5.54 0.43 2.15
N HIS A 228 -5.09 0.44 0.90
CA HIS A 228 -4.71 1.67 0.20
C HIS A 228 -5.93 2.55 -0.04
N LEU A 229 -7.06 1.95 -0.45
CA LEU A 229 -8.31 2.67 -0.66
C LEU A 229 -8.85 3.25 0.65
N LEU A 230 -8.80 2.49 1.75
CA LEU A 230 -9.16 2.98 3.09
C LEU A 230 -8.22 4.11 3.54
N PHE A 231 -6.91 3.97 3.30
CA PHE A 231 -5.94 5.00 3.62
C PHE A 231 -6.15 6.28 2.79
N THR A 232 -6.52 6.19 1.51
CA THR A 232 -6.88 7.36 0.71
C THR A 232 -8.07 8.10 1.31
N ILE A 233 -9.11 7.40 1.75
CA ILE A 233 -10.26 8.02 2.44
C ILE A 233 -9.78 8.75 3.70
N VAL A 234 -8.86 8.16 4.47
CA VAL A 234 -8.25 8.82 5.64
C VAL A 234 -7.46 10.06 5.23
N ALA A 235 -6.57 9.96 4.26
CA ALA A 235 -5.72 11.06 3.80
C ALA A 235 -6.54 12.26 3.31
N GLU A 236 -7.68 12.02 2.65
CA GLU A 236 -8.60 13.09 2.23
C GLU A 236 -9.30 13.78 3.40
N ASN A 237 -9.66 13.04 4.46
CA ASN A 237 -10.27 13.64 5.65
C ASN A 237 -9.26 14.42 6.49
N TYR A 238 -7.97 14.07 6.40
CA TYR A 238 -6.85 14.78 7.02
C TYR A 238 -5.98 15.48 5.98
N SER A 239 -6.59 16.21 5.05
CA SER A 239 -5.91 16.82 3.90
C SER A 239 -4.69 17.65 4.30
N ASP A 240 -4.81 18.47 5.33
CA ASP A 240 -3.74 19.37 5.77
C ASP A 240 -2.55 18.59 6.34
N VAL A 241 -2.83 17.53 7.11
CA VAL A 241 -1.81 16.63 7.65
C VAL A 241 -1.13 15.89 6.51
N TRP A 242 -1.89 15.36 5.55
CA TRP A 242 -1.35 14.63 4.40
C TRP A 242 -0.51 15.53 3.47
N GLN A 243 -0.90 16.79 3.30
CA GLN A 243 -0.13 17.78 2.55
C GLN A 243 1.19 18.12 3.23
N SER A 244 1.26 18.11 4.57
CA SER A 244 2.51 18.33 5.30
C SER A 244 3.51 17.17 5.20
N VAL A 245 3.07 15.97 4.83
CA VAL A 245 3.96 14.82 4.65
C VAL A 245 4.88 15.07 3.44
N PRO A 246 6.21 14.96 3.59
CA PRO A 246 7.14 15.12 2.47
C PRO A 246 6.81 14.21 1.30
N THR A 247 6.92 14.74 0.08
CA THR A 247 6.57 14.01 -1.14
C THR A 247 7.76 13.23 -1.68
N TYR A 248 7.63 11.90 -1.69
CA TYR A 248 8.52 10.98 -2.40
C TYR A 248 7.68 10.04 -3.26
N THR A 249 8.03 9.89 -4.54
CA THR A 249 7.27 9.03 -5.46
C THR A 249 7.51 7.54 -5.16
N ASN A 250 6.43 6.76 -5.15
CA ASN A 250 6.50 5.31 -5.05
C ASN A 250 7.02 4.62 -6.32
N ALA A 251 7.14 5.32 -7.45
CA ALA A 251 7.57 4.72 -8.72
C ALA A 251 9.06 4.31 -8.71
N ALA A 252 9.94 5.16 -8.17
CA ALA A 252 11.38 4.93 -8.18
C ALA A 252 11.80 3.62 -7.48
N PRO A 253 11.26 3.27 -6.28
CA PRO A 253 11.49 1.99 -5.63
C PRO A 253 11.16 0.73 -6.46
N HIS A 254 10.38 0.86 -7.53
CA HIS A 254 9.99 -0.25 -8.39
C HIS A 254 10.87 -0.42 -9.64
N ILE A 255 11.91 0.40 -9.85
CA ILE A 255 12.74 0.29 -11.07
C ILE A 255 13.65 -0.96 -11.04
N MET A 256 14.33 -1.20 -9.91
CA MET A 256 15.32 -2.30 -9.81
C MET A 256 14.71 -3.68 -10.07
N ILE A 257 13.43 -3.88 -9.73
CA ILE A 257 12.76 -5.20 -9.85
C ILE A 257 12.67 -5.71 -11.29
N ASP A 258 12.62 -4.80 -12.27
CA ASP A 258 12.49 -5.14 -13.68
C ASP A 258 13.85 -5.40 -14.35
N GLU A 259 14.94 -5.12 -13.62
CA GLU A 259 16.32 -5.33 -14.09
C GLU A 259 17.00 -6.53 -13.40
N LEU A 260 16.33 -7.21 -12.46
CA LEU A 260 16.93 -8.33 -11.70
C LEU A 260 17.42 -9.49 -12.58
N ASN A 261 16.81 -9.72 -13.75
CA ASN A 261 17.22 -10.76 -14.69
C ASN A 261 18.31 -10.33 -15.68
N ASN A 262 18.67 -9.05 -15.70
CA ASN A 262 19.71 -8.54 -16.57
C ASN A 262 21.09 -8.95 -16.05
N VAL A 263 22.07 -8.99 -16.95
CA VAL A 263 23.48 -9.16 -16.59
C VAL A 263 23.91 -8.02 -15.69
N PHE A 264 24.60 -8.34 -14.60
CA PHE A 264 25.07 -7.40 -13.61
C PHE A 264 26.13 -6.47 -14.22
N SER A 265 25.88 -5.17 -14.10
CA SER A 265 26.87 -4.11 -14.30
C SER A 265 26.96 -3.31 -13.01
N LYS A 266 28.18 -3.11 -12.52
CA LYS A 266 28.44 -2.32 -11.33
C LYS A 266 27.98 -0.87 -11.51
N GLU A 267 28.21 -0.31 -12.70
CA GLU A 267 27.81 1.03 -13.08
C GLU A 267 26.29 1.16 -13.05
N ARG A 268 25.56 0.21 -13.64
CA ARG A 268 24.09 0.24 -13.63
C ARG A 268 23.53 0.06 -12.22
N TYR A 269 24.10 -0.84 -11.43
CA TYR A 269 23.71 -1.01 -10.03
C TYR A 269 23.89 0.28 -9.22
N GLN A 270 25.01 1.00 -9.39
CA GLN A 270 25.23 2.29 -8.74
C GLN A 270 24.19 3.34 -9.16
N GLN A 271 23.82 3.39 -10.45
CA GLN A 271 22.74 4.27 -10.91
C GLN A 271 21.41 3.93 -10.24
N LEU A 272 21.06 2.64 -10.12
CA LEU A 272 19.84 2.21 -9.41
C LEU A 272 19.87 2.65 -7.94
N CYS A 273 21.01 2.50 -7.27
CA CYS A 273 21.18 2.95 -5.88
C CYS A 273 21.03 4.48 -5.73
N GLN A 274 21.41 5.26 -6.75
CA GLN A 274 21.22 6.72 -6.76
C GLN A 274 19.75 7.12 -7.01
N ILE A 275 19.00 6.30 -7.75
CA ILE A 275 17.58 6.55 -8.03
C ILE A 275 16.71 6.30 -6.78
N SER A 276 17.05 5.30 -5.97
CA SER A 276 16.34 5.02 -4.73
C SER A 276 17.23 4.32 -3.70
N ASP A 277 17.04 4.68 -2.43
CA ASP A 277 17.62 3.96 -1.29
C ASP A 277 16.92 2.61 -1.04
N PHE A 278 15.62 2.54 -1.37
CA PHE A 278 14.74 1.41 -1.07
C PHE A 278 14.19 0.82 -2.35
N HIS A 279 14.39 -0.48 -2.56
CA HIS A 279 13.98 -1.19 -3.77
C HIS A 279 12.94 -2.24 -3.42
N LYS A 280 11.70 -2.05 -3.87
CA LYS A 280 10.59 -2.97 -3.61
C LYS A 280 10.61 -4.12 -4.63
N LEU A 281 11.13 -5.26 -4.22
CA LEU A 281 11.30 -6.45 -5.07
C LEU A 281 10.09 -7.41 -4.97
N ASN A 282 10.14 -8.53 -5.72
CA ASN A 282 9.10 -9.56 -5.71
C ASN A 282 9.67 -10.98 -5.87
N TYR A 283 9.80 -11.71 -4.76
CA TYR A 283 10.31 -13.08 -4.76
C TYR A 283 9.46 -14.10 -5.55
N LYS A 284 8.26 -13.75 -6.00
CA LYS A 284 7.38 -14.65 -6.77
C LYS A 284 7.66 -14.63 -8.27
N LYS A 285 8.52 -13.73 -8.77
CA LYS A 285 8.95 -13.75 -10.18
C LYS A 285 10.01 -14.85 -10.38
N ASN A 286 10.07 -15.41 -11.58
CA ASN A 286 11.14 -16.33 -11.96
C ASN A 286 12.41 -15.52 -12.24
N TYR A 287 13.45 -15.78 -11.46
CA TYR A 287 14.74 -15.14 -11.64
C TYR A 287 15.76 -16.11 -12.24
N ASN A 288 16.67 -15.56 -13.03
CA ASN A 288 17.73 -16.32 -13.66
C ASN A 288 18.90 -16.45 -12.68
N ASP A 289 19.07 -17.64 -12.11
CA ASP A 289 20.15 -17.99 -11.19
C ASP A 289 21.52 -18.17 -11.86
N LYS A 290 21.65 -17.86 -13.17
CA LYS A 290 22.97 -17.77 -13.80
C LYS A 290 23.82 -16.75 -13.02
N SER A 291 25.08 -17.09 -12.80
CA SER A 291 26.03 -16.42 -11.88
C SER A 291 26.28 -14.94 -12.17
N GLU A 292 25.79 -14.42 -13.28
CA GLU A 292 26.06 -13.08 -13.77
C GLU A 292 24.84 -12.14 -13.69
N SER A 293 23.68 -12.57 -13.18
CA SER A 293 22.51 -11.67 -13.08
C SER A 293 22.61 -10.70 -11.90
N LEU A 294 21.89 -9.57 -12.00
CA LEU A 294 21.74 -8.65 -10.85
C LEU A 294 21.09 -9.38 -9.66
N TYR A 295 20.13 -10.27 -9.89
CA TYR A 295 19.56 -11.13 -8.85
C TYR A 295 20.64 -11.92 -8.09
N SER A 296 21.50 -12.65 -8.82
CA SER A 296 22.60 -13.42 -8.25
C SER A 296 23.57 -12.51 -7.47
N TYR A 297 23.85 -11.30 -7.96
CA TYR A 297 24.66 -10.33 -7.24
C TYR A 297 24.05 -9.94 -5.88
N LEU A 298 22.75 -9.63 -5.84
CA LEU A 298 22.05 -9.25 -4.61
C LEU A 298 22.04 -10.37 -3.57
N LEU A 299 21.95 -11.63 -3.98
CA LEU A 299 21.98 -12.77 -3.04
C LEU A 299 23.34 -12.94 -2.35
N ASN A 300 24.42 -12.45 -2.97
CA ASN A 300 25.80 -12.62 -2.51
C ASN A 300 26.37 -11.42 -1.73
N GLN A 301 25.55 -10.42 -1.41
CA GLN A 301 25.91 -9.28 -0.53
C GLN A 301 25.63 -9.56 0.95
#